data_AF-A0A146K3S1-F1
#
_entry.id   AF-A0A146K3S1-F1
#
_cell.length_a   1.000
_cell.length_b   1.000
_cell.length_c   1.000
_cell.angle_alpha   90.00
_cell.angle_beta   90.00
_cell.angle_gamma   90.00
#
_symmetry.space_group_name_H-M   'P 1'
#
loop_
_entity.id
_entity.type
_entity.pdbx_description
1 polymer ?
#
loop_
_entity_poly.entity_id
_entity_poly.type
_entity_poly.pdbx_seq_one_letter_code
_entity_poly.pdbx_strand_id
1 'polypeptide(L)'
;SSLLHVDAELEEIGVACFYNCYSLSHVKTESIKRLEWGSFMNSGISAFRNSVLTNIPINCFANSFLQTFICENVAFAQANSFENCHLLKIFVAPNLETEMMMQFYKFNLICDLDLNN
;
A
#
# COMPACT_ATOMS: atom_id res chain seq x y z
N SER A 1 -25.74 1.18 -31.32
CA SER A 1 -25.13 2.19 -30.44
C SER A 1 -23.81 1.65 -29.93
N SER A 2 -22.69 2.12 -30.47
CA SER A 2 -21.37 1.78 -29.94
C SER A 2 -21.19 2.52 -28.61
N LEU A 3 -21.17 1.78 -27.50
CA LEU A 3 -20.71 2.31 -26.22
C LEU A 3 -19.27 2.78 -26.44
N LEU A 4 -19.01 4.07 -26.29
CA LEU A 4 -17.65 4.56 -26.12
C LEU A 4 -17.15 3.96 -24.79
N HIS A 5 -16.15 3.07 -24.85
CA HIS A 5 -15.43 2.63 -23.67
C HIS A 5 -14.62 3.84 -23.20
N VAL A 6 -15.11 4.55 -22.19
CA VAL A 6 -14.30 5.55 -21.50
C VAL A 6 -13.57 4.78 -20.42
N ASP A 7 -12.36 4.33 -20.72
CA ASP A 7 -11.39 3.87 -19.73
C ASP A 7 -10.99 5.07 -18.87
N ALA A 8 -11.88 5.49 -17.96
CA ALA A 8 -11.55 6.48 -16.98
C ALA A 8 -10.50 5.86 -16.05
N GLU A 9 -9.25 6.30 -16.20
CA GLU A 9 -8.19 5.92 -15.30
C GLU A 9 -8.48 6.48 -13.90
N LEU A 10 -8.45 5.60 -12.90
CA LEU A 10 -8.64 6.00 -11.52
C LEU A 10 -7.36 6.70 -11.05
N GLU A 11 -7.43 8.02 -10.90
CA GLU A 11 -6.27 8.84 -10.48
C GLU A 11 -6.18 9.02 -8.97
N GLU A 12 -7.28 8.86 -8.24
CA GLU A 12 -7.34 9.14 -6.80
C GLU A 12 -8.15 8.08 -6.06
N ILE A 13 -7.61 7.62 -4.94
CA ILE A 13 -8.32 6.79 -3.96
C ILE A 13 -8.62 7.65 -2.74
N GLY A 14 -9.90 7.90 -2.51
CA GLY A 14 -10.37 8.75 -1.42
C GLY A 14 -10.24 8.10 -0.03
N VAL A 15 -10.55 8.91 0.99
CA VAL A 15 -10.48 8.51 2.41
C VAL A 15 -11.26 7.21 2.64
N ALA A 16 -10.58 6.21 3.20
CA ALA A 16 -11.16 4.91 3.57
C ALA A 16 -11.91 4.19 2.42
N CYS A 17 -11.59 4.48 1.15
CA CYS A 17 -12.35 4.01 -0.01
C CYS A 17 -12.51 2.48 -0.08
N PHE A 18 -11.48 1.73 0.32
CA PHE A 18 -11.49 0.27 0.41
C PHE A 18 -11.30 -0.24 1.84
N TYR A 19 -11.74 0.54 2.83
CA TYR A 19 -11.70 0.12 4.23
C TYR A 19 -12.53 -1.15 4.46
N ASN A 20 -11.96 -2.14 5.17
CA ASN A 20 -12.59 -3.45 5.43
C ASN A 20 -12.95 -4.26 4.18
N CYS A 21 -12.40 -3.94 3.00
CA CYS A 21 -12.60 -4.73 1.79
C CYS A 21 -11.74 -6.00 1.80
N TYR A 22 -11.99 -6.94 2.71
CA TYR A 22 -11.21 -8.18 2.87
C TYR A 22 -11.18 -9.09 1.64
N SER A 23 -12.18 -8.99 0.75
CA SER A 23 -12.22 -9.74 -0.51
C SER A 23 -11.51 -9.03 -1.67
N LEU A 24 -11.05 -7.79 -1.50
CA LEU A 24 -10.38 -7.01 -2.54
C LEU A 24 -8.99 -7.59 -2.78
N SER A 25 -8.83 -8.46 -3.78
CA SER A 25 -7.55 -9.11 -4.05
C SER A 25 -6.65 -8.32 -5.02
N HIS A 26 -7.25 -7.49 -5.88
CA HIS A 26 -6.58 -6.80 -6.99
C HIS A 26 -7.17 -5.40 -7.21
N VAL A 27 -6.28 -4.44 -7.46
CA VAL A 27 -6.62 -3.07 -7.89
C VAL A 27 -5.63 -2.67 -8.99
N LYS A 28 -6.11 -1.99 -10.03
CA LYS A 28 -5.25 -1.37 -11.05
C LYS A 28 -4.68 -0.08 -10.46
N THR A 29 -3.37 -0.05 -10.21
CA THR A 29 -2.74 1.00 -9.40
C THR A 29 -1.86 1.94 -10.21
N GLU A 30 -1.58 1.68 -11.48
CA GLU A 30 -0.56 2.39 -12.26
C GLU A 30 -0.91 3.87 -12.50
N SER A 31 -2.20 4.19 -12.65
CA SER A 31 -2.69 5.55 -12.88
C SER A 31 -2.95 6.35 -11.61
N ILE A 32 -2.86 5.71 -10.44
CA ILE A 32 -3.17 6.36 -9.16
C ILE A 32 -2.06 7.37 -8.85
N LYS A 33 -2.45 8.63 -8.67
CA LYS A 33 -1.59 9.76 -8.32
C LYS A 33 -1.76 10.19 -6.87
N ARG A 34 -2.88 9.82 -6.24
CA ARG A 34 -3.17 10.18 -4.85
C ARG A 34 -3.87 9.06 -4.11
N LEU A 35 -3.40 8.84 -2.89
CA LEU A 35 -4.07 8.03 -1.87
C LEU A 35 -4.42 8.95 -0.71
N GLU A 36 -5.48 8.61 0.01
CA GLU A 36 -5.90 9.30 1.21
C GLU A 36 -5.86 8.38 2.45
N TRP A 37 -6.12 8.95 3.62
CA TRP A 37 -6.12 8.24 4.90
C TRP A 37 -6.88 6.92 4.84
N GLY A 38 -6.25 5.84 5.30
CA GLY A 38 -6.88 4.53 5.45
C GLY A 38 -7.44 3.91 4.17
N SER A 39 -7.01 4.37 2.97
CA SER A 39 -7.57 3.96 1.67
C SER A 39 -7.72 2.44 1.50
N PHE A 40 -6.77 1.65 2.03
CA PHE A 40 -6.72 0.19 1.97
C PHE A 40 -6.61 -0.46 3.36
N MET A 41 -6.98 0.25 4.43
CA MET A 41 -6.90 -0.28 5.78
C MET A 41 -7.86 -1.47 5.93
N ASN A 42 -7.41 -2.55 6.58
CA ASN A 42 -8.17 -3.80 6.74
C ASN A 42 -8.65 -4.40 5.39
N SER A 43 -7.88 -4.23 4.30
CA SER A 43 -8.26 -4.75 2.99
C SER A 43 -7.51 -6.04 2.62
N GLY A 44 -8.08 -6.81 1.70
CA GLY A 44 -7.49 -8.05 1.19
C GLY A 44 -6.42 -7.86 0.12
N ILE A 45 -5.97 -6.62 -0.14
CA ILE A 45 -5.12 -6.33 -1.29
C ILE A 45 -3.79 -7.06 -1.15
N SER A 46 -3.43 -7.86 -2.15
CA SER A 46 -2.25 -8.73 -2.07
C SER A 46 -0.99 -8.07 -2.60
N ALA A 47 -1.13 -7.15 -3.56
CA ALA A 47 -0.01 -6.44 -4.14
C ALA A 47 -0.39 -5.01 -4.53
N PHE A 48 0.57 -4.10 -4.37
CA PHE A 48 0.45 -2.71 -4.74
C PHE A 48 1.72 -2.27 -5.47
N ARG A 49 1.57 -1.82 -6.72
CA ARG A 49 2.68 -1.39 -7.57
C ARG A 49 2.38 -0.05 -8.20
N ASN A 50 3.20 0.96 -7.95
CA ASN A 50 2.95 2.28 -8.48
C ASN A 50 4.25 3.06 -8.66
N SER A 51 4.42 3.70 -9.82
CA SER A 51 5.64 4.45 -10.16
C SER A 51 5.44 5.97 -10.12
N VAL A 52 4.30 6.49 -9.66
CA VAL A 52 3.98 7.93 -9.69
C VAL A 52 3.82 8.52 -8.28
N LEU A 53 3.32 7.73 -7.34
CA LEU A 53 3.09 8.12 -5.96
C LEU A 53 4.40 8.49 -5.27
N THR A 54 4.36 9.60 -4.54
CA THR A 54 5.48 10.11 -3.76
C THR A 54 5.24 9.99 -2.25
N ASN A 55 3.98 9.79 -1.84
CA ASN A 55 3.59 9.71 -0.44
C ASN A 55 2.61 8.56 -0.17
N ILE A 56 2.75 7.91 0.99
CA ILE A 56 1.79 6.95 1.52
C ILE A 56 1.10 7.52 2.76
N PRO A 57 -0.23 7.71 2.76
CA PRO A 57 -0.94 8.34 3.87
C PRO A 57 -1.00 7.50 5.15
N ILE A 58 -1.43 8.16 6.24
CA ILE A 58 -1.64 7.52 7.55
C ILE A 58 -2.58 6.32 7.39
N ASN A 59 -2.22 5.21 8.04
CA ASN A 59 -2.97 3.95 8.04
C ASN A 59 -3.27 3.35 6.66
N CYS A 60 -2.69 3.86 5.56
CA CYS A 60 -3.15 3.55 4.21
C CYS A 60 -3.29 2.04 3.95
N PHE A 61 -2.33 1.22 4.37
CA PHE A 61 -2.34 -0.24 4.24
C PHE A 61 -2.42 -0.96 5.59
N ALA A 62 -2.76 -0.27 6.68
CA ALA A 62 -2.76 -0.88 8.01
C ALA A 62 -3.65 -2.13 8.08
N ASN A 63 -3.15 -3.23 8.65
CA ASN A 63 -3.78 -4.54 8.76
C ASN A 63 -4.26 -5.13 7.41
N SER A 64 -3.68 -4.70 6.29
CA SER A 64 -3.99 -5.28 4.98
C SER A 64 -3.29 -6.62 4.76
N PHE A 65 -3.76 -7.38 3.77
CA PHE A 65 -3.13 -8.64 3.37
C PHE A 65 -1.99 -8.44 2.35
N LEU A 66 -1.40 -7.25 2.35
CA LEU A 66 -0.38 -6.85 1.40
C LEU A 66 0.86 -7.74 1.53
N GLN A 67 1.21 -8.42 0.45
CA GLN A 67 2.39 -9.27 0.35
C GLN A 67 3.52 -8.61 -0.45
N THR A 68 3.16 -7.73 -1.39
CA THR A 68 4.12 -7.03 -2.24
C THR A 68 3.80 -5.55 -2.34
N PHE A 69 4.77 -4.72 -2.00
CA PHE A 69 4.74 -3.29 -2.20
C PHE A 69 5.95 -2.86 -3.03
N ILE A 70 5.70 -2.29 -4.21
CA ILE A 70 6.76 -1.77 -5.09
C ILE A 70 6.36 -0.36 -5.53
N CYS A 71 6.94 0.65 -4.89
CA CYS A 71 6.75 2.03 -5.27
C CYS A 71 8.08 2.80 -5.21
N GLU A 72 8.70 2.98 -6.37
CA GLU A 72 10.07 3.50 -6.47
C GLU A 72 10.18 4.98 -6.08
N ASN A 73 9.14 5.77 -6.39
CA ASN A 73 9.15 7.22 -6.18
C ASN A 73 8.57 7.66 -4.83
N VAL A 74 8.12 6.72 -4.00
CA VAL A 74 7.65 7.03 -2.65
C VAL A 74 8.83 7.48 -1.80
N ALA A 75 8.78 8.75 -1.38
CA ALA A 75 9.76 9.38 -0.53
C ALA A 75 9.30 9.45 0.93
N PHE A 76 7.98 9.49 1.15
CA PHE A 76 7.38 9.63 2.47
C PHE A 76 6.29 8.57 2.68
N ALA A 77 6.29 7.94 3.84
CA ALA A 77 5.11 7.29 4.38
C ALA A 77 4.68 8.07 5.63
N GLN A 78 3.46 7.90 6.10
CA GLN A 78 3.00 8.55 7.31
C GLN A 78 2.85 7.52 8.44
N ALA A 79 2.40 7.97 9.61
CA ALA A 79 2.22 7.10 10.76
C ALA A 79 1.36 5.88 10.40
N ASN A 80 1.84 4.70 10.81
CA ASN A 80 1.11 3.44 10.71
C ASN A 80 0.67 3.04 9.29
N SER A 81 1.24 3.64 8.23
CA SER A 81 0.88 3.34 6.84
C SER A 81 0.94 1.85 6.49
N PHE A 82 1.80 1.09 7.17
CA PHE A 82 1.99 -0.36 7.02
C PHE A 82 1.90 -1.11 8.36
N GLU A 83 1.20 -0.54 9.35
CA GLU A 83 1.00 -1.20 10.64
C GLU A 83 0.33 -2.57 10.45
N ASN A 84 0.84 -3.62 11.10
CA ASN A 84 0.30 -4.98 11.05
C ASN A 84 0.13 -5.57 9.63
N CYS A 85 0.94 -5.14 8.66
CA CYS A 85 1.02 -5.77 7.34
C CYS A 85 1.74 -7.14 7.38
N HIS A 86 1.41 -8.05 8.31
CA HIS A 86 2.21 -9.24 8.65
C HIS A 86 2.54 -10.19 7.49
N LEU A 87 1.85 -10.08 6.35
CA LEU A 87 2.08 -10.88 5.16
C LEU A 87 3.07 -10.26 4.16
N LEU A 88 3.56 -9.04 4.42
CA LEU A 88 4.44 -8.29 3.51
C LEU A 88 5.81 -8.96 3.43
N LYS A 89 6.15 -9.46 2.25
CA LYS A 89 7.39 -10.18 1.96
C LYS A 89 8.32 -9.40 1.04
N ILE A 90 7.74 -8.60 0.16
CA ILE A 90 8.47 -7.81 -0.83
C ILE A 90 8.15 -6.35 -0.58
N PHE A 91 9.16 -5.58 -0.22
CA PHE A 91 9.05 -4.14 -0.02
C PHE A 91 10.16 -3.42 -0.81
N VAL A 92 9.77 -2.64 -1.81
CA VAL A 92 10.68 -1.87 -2.66
C VAL A 92 10.22 -0.42 -2.69
N ALA A 93 10.91 0.42 -1.92
CA ALA A 93 10.75 1.87 -1.91
C ALA A 93 12.12 2.53 -1.63
N PRO A 94 13.05 2.51 -2.61
CA PRO A 94 14.44 2.94 -2.43
C PRO A 94 14.60 4.42 -2.02
N ASN A 95 13.60 5.27 -2.31
CA ASN A 95 13.64 6.70 -2.01
C ASN A 95 12.99 7.06 -0.66
N LEU A 96 12.46 6.08 0.08
CA LEU A 96 11.75 6.33 1.34
C LEU A 96 12.73 6.81 2.44
N GLU A 97 12.46 7.96 3.06
CA GLU A 97 13.34 8.56 4.05
C GLU A 97 13.58 7.69 5.31
N THR A 98 14.84 7.68 5.77
CA THR A 98 15.42 6.72 6.73
C THR A 98 14.86 6.81 8.16
N GLU A 99 14.32 7.94 8.61
CA GLU A 99 13.78 8.04 10.00
C GLU A 99 12.58 7.09 10.23
N MET A 100 11.86 6.74 9.16
CA MET A 100 10.81 5.71 9.19
C MET A 100 11.34 4.28 9.05
N MET A 101 12.58 4.09 8.59
CA MET A 101 13.17 2.77 8.49
C MET A 101 13.25 2.08 9.85
N MET A 102 13.29 2.80 10.98
CA MET A 102 13.22 2.18 12.31
C MET A 102 11.89 1.43 12.57
N GLN A 103 10.76 1.91 12.03
CA GLN A 103 9.48 1.18 12.11
C GLN A 103 9.50 -0.05 11.19
N PHE A 104 10.12 0.08 10.00
CA PHE A 104 10.29 -1.03 9.05
C PHE A 104 11.29 -2.09 9.52
N TYR A 105 12.39 -1.73 10.19
CA TYR A 105 13.32 -2.67 10.79
C TYR A 105 12.64 -3.48 11.90
N LYS A 106 11.80 -2.83 12.72
CA LYS A 106 10.97 -3.53 13.71
C LYS A 106 9.96 -4.46 13.06
N PHE A 107 9.36 -4.04 11.95
CA PHE A 107 8.44 -4.85 11.14
C PHE A 107 9.14 -6.09 10.51
N ASN A 108 10.27 -5.90 9.82
CA ASN A 108 11.05 -6.99 9.24
C ASN A 108 11.59 -7.96 10.30
N LEU A 109 12.07 -7.45 11.45
CA LEU A 109 12.52 -8.30 12.55
C LEU A 109 11.39 -9.19 13.09
N ILE A 110 10.15 -8.69 13.16
CA ILE A 110 8.98 -9.49 13.56
C ILE A 110 8.65 -10.54 12.50
N CYS A 111 8.65 -10.17 11.21
CA CYS A 111 8.42 -11.14 10.12
C CYS A 111 9.50 -12.24 10.07
N ASP A 112 10.77 -11.88 10.29
CA ASP A 112 11.86 -12.85 10.38
C ASP A 112 11.73 -13.76 11.61
N LEU A 113 11.17 -13.27 12.72
CA LEU A 113 10.89 -14.09 13.91
C LEU A 113 9.72 -15.05 13.68
N ASP A 114 8.68 -14.64 12.94
CA ASP A 114 7.51 -15.47 12.64
C ASP A 114 7.80 -16.57 11.58
N LEU A 115 8.85 -16.41 10.77
CA LEU A 115 9.30 -17.43 9.80
C LEU A 115 10.20 -18.51 10.42
N ASN A 116 10.66 -18.35 11.66
CA ASN A 116 11.62 -19.23 12.33
C ASN A 116 11.01 -20.09 13.47
N ASN A 117 9.69 -20.13 13.61
CA ASN A 117 8.93 -21.03 14.50
C ASN A 117 7.97 -21.92 13.71
#